data_AF-A0A256HV81-F1
#
_entry.id   AF-A0A256HV81-F1
#
_cell.length_a   1.000
_cell.length_b   1.000
_cell.length_c   1.000
_cell.angle_alpha   90.00
_cell.angle_beta   90.00
_cell.angle_gamma   90.00
#
_symmetry.space_group_name_H-M   'P 1'
#
loop_
_entity.id
_entity.type
_entity.pdbx_description
1 polymer ?
#
loop_
_entity_poly.entity_id
_entity_poly.type
_entity_poly.pdbx_seq_one_letter_code
_entity_poly.pdbx_strand_id
1 'polypeptide(L)'
;MPTPDNPDRGGGLYARRIGEPTTSDEVNGYWLFGVGVLLGAAGVALFFVTESATTTRGIAYALTALAPPFVMLGAVIRFPLRRTGTYLGYLGTAVSVLGVVWFVNIFPDRWFTASGDSTVITLYGVGLLLIGLAGTVVPLLSDPVYEDYERMRDETAAATAERDETSAELEATREELSSTEADLASVRDELASTREELAAAEERAEDLDAEVAVARDEAASLRESKARFELFTDAGGKPRWRLRHRNGNVIATSGQGYSSLGKAQQGLHSVRRNARGAGLLRIETPVEEAEAVAADDGPEPEDADEPAVAVPSEDEGIESAATFELFEDAGGEWRWRLRHRNGNIVADSGQGYASRSNAVEAVTNLKTNAPGAGEETVA
;
A
#
# COMPACT_ATOMS: atom_id res chain seq x y z
N MET A 1 -4.41 25.25 20.75
CA MET A 1 -5.34 26.22 21.37
C MET A 1 -5.50 25.81 22.83
N PRO A 2 -5.02 26.60 23.80
CA PRO A 2 -5.38 26.39 25.20
C PRO A 2 -6.76 27.01 25.43
N THR A 3 -7.67 26.25 26.03
CA THR A 3 -8.96 26.74 26.53
C THR A 3 -8.71 27.72 27.69
N PRO A 4 -9.33 28.92 27.72
CA PRO A 4 -9.24 29.78 28.88
C PRO A 4 -10.11 29.18 30.00
N ASP A 5 -9.45 28.81 31.09
CA ASP A 5 -10.11 28.46 32.35
C ASP A 5 -11.06 29.58 32.78
N ASN A 6 -12.28 29.19 33.13
CA ASN A 6 -13.36 30.06 33.58
C ASN A 6 -13.05 30.60 35.00
N PRO A 7 -12.73 31.89 35.18
CA PRO A 7 -12.27 32.41 36.46
C PRO A 7 -13.41 33.04 37.26
N ASP A 8 -14.61 32.44 37.28
CA ASP A 8 -15.75 33.07 37.93
C ASP A 8 -16.57 32.09 38.76
N ARG A 9 -16.22 32.03 40.05
CA ARG A 9 -17.16 31.89 41.18
C ARG A 9 -16.42 32.26 42.48
N GLY A 10 -16.28 33.56 42.73
CA GLY A 10 -15.84 34.13 44.01
C GLY A 10 -14.64 35.09 43.94
N GLY A 11 -13.63 34.77 43.13
CA GLY A 11 -12.38 35.54 43.04
C GLY A 11 -12.45 36.82 42.18
N GLY A 12 -13.33 36.88 41.18
CA GLY A 12 -13.33 37.95 40.17
C GLY A 12 -13.60 39.36 40.71
N LEU A 13 -14.49 39.54 41.70
CA LEU A 13 -14.76 40.85 42.31
C LEU A 13 -13.67 41.27 43.30
N TYR A 14 -13.14 40.33 44.08
CA TYR A 14 -12.05 40.58 45.02
C TYR A 14 -10.78 40.99 44.26
N ALA A 15 -10.38 40.21 43.26
CA ALA A 15 -9.23 40.51 42.40
C ALA A 15 -9.35 41.85 41.69
N ARG A 16 -10.55 42.20 41.21
CA ARG A 16 -10.80 43.45 40.48
C ARG A 16 -10.80 44.71 41.37
N ARG A 17 -11.06 44.60 42.67
CA ARG A 17 -11.30 45.76 43.56
C ARG A 17 -10.32 45.88 44.72
N ILE A 18 -9.71 44.78 45.17
CA ILE A 18 -8.90 44.73 46.38
C ILE A 18 -7.46 44.31 46.06
N GLY A 19 -7.28 43.25 45.26
CA GLY A 19 -5.97 42.80 44.81
C GLY A 19 -5.94 41.31 44.48
N GLU A 20 -4.85 40.86 43.86
CA GLU A 20 -4.64 39.45 43.52
C GLU A 20 -4.44 38.62 44.81
N PRO A 21 -5.27 37.60 45.07
CA PRO A 21 -5.20 36.84 46.31
C PRO A 21 -3.93 36.00 46.37
N THR A 22 -3.28 36.00 47.53
CA THR A 22 -2.06 35.20 47.77
C THR A 22 -2.37 33.75 48.13
N THR A 23 -3.57 33.48 48.63
CA THR A 23 -4.10 32.14 48.91
C THR A 23 -5.56 32.02 48.47
N SER A 24 -6.00 30.83 48.10
CA SER A 24 -7.41 30.56 47.72
C SER A 24 -8.40 30.88 48.84
N ASP A 25 -7.95 30.80 50.09
CA ASP A 25 -8.75 31.01 51.29
C ASP A 25 -8.91 32.50 51.66
N GLU A 26 -7.99 33.37 51.20
CA GLU A 26 -7.99 34.81 51.51
C GLU A 26 -9.31 35.49 51.13
N VAL A 27 -9.86 35.14 49.96
CA VAL A 27 -11.11 35.70 49.43
C VAL A 27 -12.30 35.32 50.30
N ASN A 28 -12.36 34.04 50.72
CA ASN A 28 -13.43 33.53 51.58
C ASN A 28 -13.36 34.18 52.97
N GLY A 29 -12.15 34.30 53.53
CA GLY A 29 -11.92 34.98 54.81
C GLY A 29 -12.36 36.44 54.79
N TYR A 30 -12.08 37.18 53.70
CA TYR A 30 -12.51 38.56 53.53
C TYR A 30 -14.03 38.72 53.55
N TRP A 31 -14.75 37.92 52.75
CA TRP A 31 -16.21 37.99 52.72
C TRP A 31 -16.84 37.57 54.04
N LEU A 32 -16.27 36.56 54.72
CA LEU A 32 -16.75 36.12 56.02
C LEU A 32 -16.57 37.19 57.10
N PHE A 33 -15.43 37.89 57.10
CA PHE A 33 -15.20 39.04 57.96
C PHE A 33 -16.24 40.13 57.70
N GLY A 34 -16.48 40.47 56.43
CA GLY A 34 -17.48 41.46 56.03
C GLY A 34 -18.89 41.10 56.49
N VAL A 35 -19.31 39.84 56.31
CA VAL A 35 -20.59 39.32 56.80
C VAL A 35 -20.68 39.43 58.32
N GLY A 36 -19.64 39.06 59.06
CA GLY A 36 -19.61 39.18 60.52
C GLY A 36 -19.82 40.63 60.99
N VAL A 37 -19.14 41.59 60.36
CA VAL A 37 -19.32 43.03 60.66
C VAL A 37 -20.75 43.49 60.36
N LEU A 38 -21.31 43.08 59.21
CA LEU A 38 -22.68 43.43 58.83
C LEU A 38 -23.73 42.83 59.78
N LEU A 39 -23.54 41.58 60.22
CA LEU A 39 -24.42 40.94 61.22
C LEU A 39 -24.40 41.72 62.54
N GLY A 40 -23.22 42.15 63.00
CA GLY A 40 -23.09 42.96 64.20
C GLY A 40 -23.79 44.31 64.08
N ALA A 41 -23.57 45.01 62.97
CA ALA A 41 -24.24 46.29 62.69
C ALA A 41 -25.76 46.14 62.62
N ALA A 42 -26.27 45.09 61.95
CA ALA A 42 -27.70 44.79 61.85
C ALA A 42 -28.30 44.46 63.22
N GLY A 43 -27.60 43.69 64.05
CA GLY A 43 -28.00 43.37 65.42
C GLY A 43 -28.13 44.62 66.29
N VAL A 44 -27.14 45.52 66.23
CA VAL A 44 -27.16 46.81 66.95
C VAL A 44 -28.29 47.71 66.46
N ALA A 45 -28.50 47.83 65.15
CA ALA A 45 -29.60 48.61 64.60
C ALA A 45 -30.97 48.08 65.04
N LEU A 46 -31.16 46.76 65.00
CA LEU A 46 -32.38 46.10 65.46
C LEU A 46 -32.60 46.28 66.97
N PHE A 47 -31.52 46.32 67.76
CA PHE A 47 -31.60 46.62 69.19
C PHE A 47 -32.22 48.01 69.42
N PHE A 48 -31.84 49.05 68.68
CA PHE A 48 -32.39 50.39 68.93
C PHE A 48 -33.89 50.55 68.63
N VAL A 49 -34.46 49.71 67.77
CA VAL A 49 -35.87 49.81 67.34
C VAL A 49 -36.79 48.78 68.00
N THR A 50 -36.28 47.96 68.90
CA THR A 50 -37.05 46.90 69.58
C THR A 50 -37.33 47.25 71.03
N GLU A 51 -38.41 46.69 71.59
CA GLU A 51 -38.71 46.79 73.01
C GLU A 51 -37.94 45.75 73.82
N SER A 52 -37.64 46.07 75.08
CA SER A 52 -36.96 45.15 75.99
C SER A 52 -37.77 43.87 76.26
N ALA A 53 -37.07 42.74 76.45
CA ALA A 53 -37.66 41.44 76.79
C ALA A 53 -38.67 40.87 75.77
N THR A 54 -38.53 41.23 74.48
CA THR A 54 -39.32 40.65 73.38
C THR A 54 -38.53 39.62 72.57
N THR A 55 -39.19 38.69 71.90
CA THR A 55 -38.52 37.75 70.97
C THR A 55 -37.72 38.48 69.88
N THR A 56 -38.23 39.61 69.39
CA THR A 56 -37.54 40.45 68.40
C THR A 56 -36.24 41.04 68.95
N ARG A 57 -36.21 41.43 70.23
CA ARG A 57 -34.98 41.84 70.93
C ARG A 57 -33.98 40.67 71.04
N GLY A 58 -34.47 39.45 71.20
CA GLY A 58 -33.65 38.23 71.17
C GLY A 58 -32.90 38.07 69.84
N ILE A 59 -33.54 38.36 68.71
CA ILE A 59 -32.91 38.33 67.39
C ILE A 59 -31.78 39.37 67.29
N ALA A 60 -31.97 40.56 67.86
CA ALA A 60 -30.92 41.59 67.90
C ALA A 60 -29.66 41.11 68.64
N TYR A 61 -29.83 40.45 69.79
CA TYR A 61 -28.73 39.85 70.54
C TYR A 61 -28.08 38.69 69.78
N ALA A 62 -28.87 37.83 69.14
CA ALA A 62 -28.35 36.71 68.36
C ALA A 62 -27.48 37.17 67.17
N LEU A 63 -27.95 38.18 66.40
CA LEU A 63 -27.17 38.76 65.31
C LEU A 63 -25.86 39.38 65.80
N THR A 64 -25.91 40.09 66.93
CA THR A 64 -24.72 40.67 67.57
C THR A 64 -23.76 39.58 68.05
N ALA A 65 -24.28 38.49 68.62
CA ALA A 65 -23.47 37.36 69.11
C ALA A 65 -22.88 36.50 67.98
N LEU A 66 -23.49 36.48 66.79
CA LEU A 66 -22.91 35.82 65.61
C LEU A 66 -21.72 36.61 65.03
N ALA A 67 -21.64 37.92 65.26
CA ALA A 67 -20.57 38.74 64.66
C ALA A 67 -19.15 38.31 65.08
N PRO A 68 -18.81 38.12 66.37
CA PRO A 68 -17.46 37.72 66.78
C PRO A 68 -16.93 36.43 66.15
N PRO A 69 -17.65 35.28 66.13
CA PRO A 69 -17.11 34.06 65.54
C PRO A 69 -16.89 34.20 64.02
N PHE A 70 -17.76 34.89 63.28
CA PHE A 70 -17.56 35.12 61.85
C PHE A 70 -16.41 36.10 61.55
N VAL A 71 -16.26 37.15 62.35
CA VAL A 71 -15.13 38.08 62.25
C VAL A 71 -13.81 37.37 62.56
N MET A 72 -13.76 36.61 63.65
CA MET A 72 -12.56 35.88 64.05
C MET A 72 -12.21 34.79 63.03
N LEU A 73 -13.18 33.99 62.57
CA LEU A 73 -12.95 32.98 61.55
C LEU A 73 -12.47 33.61 60.23
N GLY A 74 -13.08 34.73 59.82
CA GLY A 74 -12.65 35.48 58.64
C GLY A 74 -11.21 35.98 58.74
N ALA A 75 -10.80 36.47 59.91
CA ALA A 75 -9.42 36.87 60.18
C ALA A 75 -8.45 35.68 60.21
N VAL A 76 -8.86 34.57 60.83
CA VAL A 76 -8.10 33.31 60.93
C VAL A 76 -7.82 32.73 59.55
N ILE A 77 -8.85 32.60 58.71
CA ILE A 77 -8.75 32.07 57.34
C ILE A 77 -7.86 32.96 56.44
N ARG A 78 -7.73 34.25 56.76
CA ARG A 78 -6.87 35.17 55.99
C ARG A 78 -5.38 34.96 56.26
N PHE A 79 -5.03 34.39 57.40
CA PHE A 79 -3.66 33.95 57.61
C PHE A 79 -3.42 32.65 56.81
N PRO A 80 -2.21 32.41 56.30
CA PRO A 80 -1.84 31.16 55.64
C PRO A 80 -1.75 30.03 56.67
N LEU A 81 -2.88 29.65 57.26
CA LEU A 81 -2.97 28.62 58.28
C LEU A 81 -2.98 27.24 57.64
N ARG A 82 -2.39 26.27 58.34
CA ARG A 82 -2.53 24.86 57.99
C ARG A 82 -3.99 24.43 58.08
N ARG A 83 -4.33 23.37 57.33
CA ARG A 83 -5.67 22.74 57.35
C ARG A 83 -6.19 22.51 58.78
N THR A 84 -5.32 22.08 59.71
CA THR A 84 -5.67 21.88 61.12
C THR A 84 -6.17 23.16 61.81
N GLY A 85 -5.54 24.31 61.54
CA GLY A 85 -5.98 25.61 62.07
C GLY A 85 -7.34 26.00 61.49
N THR A 86 -7.52 25.83 60.18
CA THR A 86 -8.80 26.11 59.51
C THR A 86 -9.93 25.23 60.05
N TYR A 87 -9.71 23.93 60.23
CA TYR A 87 -10.71 23.01 60.82
C TYR A 87 -11.05 23.36 62.27
N LEU A 88 -10.04 23.73 63.07
CA LEU A 88 -10.26 24.16 64.45
C LEU A 88 -11.08 25.46 64.52
N GLY A 89 -10.83 26.39 63.59
CA GLY A 89 -11.62 27.62 63.43
C GLY A 89 -13.08 27.33 63.02
N TYR A 90 -13.31 26.42 62.07
CA TYR A 90 -14.67 26.01 61.70
C TYR A 90 -15.40 25.32 62.85
N LEU A 91 -14.71 24.45 63.59
CA LEU A 91 -15.26 23.78 64.77
C LEU A 91 -15.68 24.80 65.84
N GLY A 92 -14.80 25.75 66.17
CA GLY A 92 -15.11 26.81 67.14
C GLY A 92 -16.28 27.69 66.70
N THR A 93 -16.38 27.97 65.40
CA THR A 93 -17.53 28.72 64.83
C THR A 93 -18.83 27.93 64.97
N ALA A 94 -18.83 26.64 64.62
CA ALA A 94 -20.00 25.78 64.76
C ALA A 94 -20.49 25.69 66.22
N VAL A 95 -19.56 25.56 67.17
CA VAL A 95 -19.84 25.55 68.61
C VAL A 95 -20.44 26.90 69.06
N SER A 96 -19.91 28.02 68.57
CA SER A 96 -20.44 29.35 68.89
C SER A 96 -21.86 29.55 68.34
N VAL A 97 -22.10 29.15 67.09
CA VAL A 97 -23.42 29.21 66.45
C VAL A 97 -24.43 28.36 67.22
N LEU A 98 -24.04 27.16 67.68
CA LEU A 98 -24.89 26.31 68.50
C LEU A 98 -25.32 27.00 69.80
N GLY A 99 -24.41 27.72 70.45
CA GLY A 99 -24.71 28.56 71.62
C GLY A 99 -25.75 29.64 71.30
N VAL A 100 -25.62 30.32 70.15
CA VAL A 100 -26.59 31.34 69.72
C VAL A 100 -27.97 30.74 69.41
N VAL A 101 -28.02 29.58 68.74
CA VAL A 101 -29.28 28.88 68.45
C VAL A 101 -29.97 28.46 69.76
N TRP A 102 -29.22 27.95 70.73
CA TRP A 102 -29.75 27.64 72.06
C TRP A 102 -30.31 28.91 72.72
N PHE A 103 -29.56 30.01 72.72
CA PHE A 103 -30.02 31.31 73.26
C PHE A 103 -31.39 31.72 72.70
N VAL A 104 -31.57 31.67 71.37
CA VAL A 104 -32.83 32.05 70.71
C VAL A 104 -34.00 31.17 71.15
N ASN A 105 -33.76 29.90 71.49
CA ASN A 105 -34.80 28.97 71.94
C ASN A 105 -35.26 29.20 73.40
N ILE A 106 -34.45 29.86 74.22
CA ILE A 106 -34.74 30.09 75.64
C ILE A 106 -35.16 31.53 75.95
N PHE A 107 -34.80 32.49 75.09
CA PHE A 107 -35.12 33.91 75.28
C PHE A 107 -36.51 34.26 74.73
N PRO A 108 -37.33 35.10 75.40
CA PRO A 108 -37.04 35.81 76.66
C PRO A 108 -37.40 35.01 77.93
N ASP A 109 -38.28 34.02 77.83
CA ASP A 109 -39.00 33.46 79.00
C ASP A 109 -38.12 32.68 80.00
N ARG A 110 -37.10 31.97 79.49
CA ARG A 110 -36.20 31.12 80.31
C ARG A 110 -34.83 31.75 80.51
N TRP A 111 -34.64 33.01 80.11
CA TRP A 111 -33.36 33.70 80.26
C TRP A 111 -33.33 34.54 81.53
N PHE A 112 -32.41 34.23 82.46
CA PHE A 112 -32.27 35.00 83.68
C PHE A 112 -31.66 36.38 83.40
N THR A 113 -32.39 37.45 83.71
CA THR A 113 -31.94 38.83 83.43
C THR A 113 -30.75 39.28 84.29
N ALA A 114 -30.57 38.69 85.47
CA ALA A 114 -29.49 39.04 86.40
C ALA A 114 -28.15 38.34 86.10
N SER A 115 -28.20 37.09 85.63
CA SER A 115 -27.00 36.23 85.49
C SER A 115 -26.83 35.61 84.10
N GLY A 116 -27.88 35.63 83.26
CA GLY A 116 -27.96 34.80 82.06
C GLY A 116 -27.99 33.29 82.35
N ASP A 117 -27.86 32.49 81.30
CA ASP A 117 -27.68 31.04 81.38
C ASP A 117 -26.19 30.68 81.22
N SER A 118 -25.59 30.13 82.27
CA SER A 118 -24.15 29.79 82.30
C SER A 118 -23.77 28.73 81.27
N THR A 119 -24.66 27.82 80.93
CA THR A 119 -24.39 26.74 79.97
C THR A 119 -24.27 27.30 78.57
N VAL A 120 -25.21 28.17 78.19
CA VAL A 120 -25.20 28.85 76.89
C VAL A 120 -23.98 29.76 76.75
N ILE A 121 -23.67 30.54 77.79
CA ILE A 121 -22.52 31.45 77.79
C ILE A 121 -21.20 30.66 77.69
N THR A 122 -21.07 29.56 78.45
CA THR A 122 -19.87 28.72 78.42
C THR A 122 -19.69 28.06 77.04
N LEU A 123 -20.76 27.51 76.47
CA LEU A 123 -20.71 26.90 75.15
C LEU A 123 -20.24 27.91 74.08
N TYR A 124 -20.82 29.11 74.09
CA TYR A 124 -20.41 30.19 73.20
C TYR A 124 -18.94 30.60 73.42
N GLY A 125 -18.52 30.75 74.69
CA GLY A 125 -17.14 31.08 75.05
C GLY A 125 -16.11 30.04 74.63
N VAL A 126 -16.43 28.74 74.76
CA VAL A 126 -15.58 27.65 74.26
C VAL A 126 -15.41 27.74 72.75
N GLY A 127 -16.49 28.03 72.03
CA GLY A 127 -16.43 28.24 70.59
C GLY A 127 -15.45 29.36 70.20
N LEU A 128 -15.54 30.53 70.86
CA LEU A 128 -14.60 31.64 70.62
C LEU A 128 -13.15 31.29 70.98
N LEU A 129 -12.94 30.55 72.07
CA LEU A 129 -11.60 30.10 72.49
C LEU A 129 -10.96 29.20 71.42
N LEU A 130 -11.71 28.25 70.85
CA LEU A 130 -11.21 27.37 69.79
C LEU A 130 -10.78 28.16 68.55
N ILE A 131 -11.55 29.17 68.14
CA ILE A 131 -11.19 30.04 67.01
C ILE A 131 -9.93 30.85 67.33
N GLY A 132 -9.81 31.36 68.56
CA GLY A 132 -8.61 32.08 69.02
C GLY A 132 -7.35 31.21 69.00
N LEU A 133 -7.44 29.97 69.49
CA LEU A 133 -6.34 29.01 69.48
C LEU A 133 -5.92 28.63 68.05
N ALA A 134 -6.89 28.48 67.14
CA ALA A 134 -6.62 28.24 65.72
C ALA A 134 -5.76 29.34 65.09
N GLY A 135 -6.05 30.62 65.39
CA GLY A 135 -5.29 31.75 64.85
C GLY A 135 -3.94 32.01 65.52
N THR A 136 -3.77 31.62 66.78
CA THR A 136 -2.59 32.05 67.58
C THR A 136 -1.60 30.93 67.87
N VAL A 137 -2.08 29.71 68.16
CA VAL A 137 -1.22 28.61 68.63
C VAL A 137 -0.83 27.70 67.47
N VAL A 138 -1.76 27.41 66.56
CA VAL A 138 -1.48 26.51 65.43
C VAL A 138 -0.32 27.00 64.56
N PRO A 139 -0.19 28.30 64.22
CA PRO A 139 0.98 28.79 63.47
C PRO A 139 2.31 28.57 64.17
N LEU A 140 2.35 28.70 65.50
CA LEU A 140 3.59 28.60 66.28
C LEU A 140 4.11 27.16 66.40
N LEU A 141 3.21 26.18 66.32
CA LEU A 141 3.55 24.75 66.37
C LEU A 141 3.87 24.16 64.99
N SER A 142 3.63 24.95 63.93
CA SER A 142 3.67 24.52 62.54
C SER A 142 4.90 25.09 61.86
N ASP A 143 6.04 24.40 61.90
CA ASP A 143 7.28 24.89 61.30
C ASP A 143 7.21 24.87 59.75
N PRO A 144 7.23 26.03 59.06
CA PRO A 144 7.09 26.09 57.61
C PRO A 144 8.32 25.53 56.86
N VAL A 145 9.49 25.47 57.48
CA VAL A 145 10.76 25.14 56.78
C VAL A 145 10.90 23.65 56.47
N TYR A 146 10.33 22.77 57.29
CA TYR A 146 10.50 21.32 57.14
C TYR A 146 9.70 20.74 55.96
N GLU A 147 8.47 21.21 55.76
CA GLU A 147 7.59 20.73 54.68
C GLU A 147 8.03 21.25 53.31
N ASP A 148 8.56 22.48 53.24
CA ASP A 148 9.15 23.01 52.01
C ASP A 148 10.40 22.22 51.59
N TYR A 149 11.18 21.72 52.56
CA TYR A 149 12.32 20.86 52.29
C TYR A 149 11.91 19.48 51.75
N GLU A 150 10.89 18.84 52.35
CA GLU A 150 10.37 17.57 51.84
C GLU A 150 9.77 17.71 50.44
N ARG A 151 8.98 18.76 50.21
CA ARG A 151 8.42 19.06 48.89
C ARG A 151 9.50 19.29 47.83
N MET A 152 10.51 20.11 48.13
CA MET A 152 11.64 20.34 47.21
C MET A 152 12.40 19.04 46.95
N ARG A 153 12.59 18.20 47.98
CA ARG A 153 13.24 16.89 47.82
C ARG A 153 12.43 15.96 46.91
N ASP A 154 11.11 15.90 47.07
CA ASP A 154 10.25 15.07 46.24
C ASP A 154 10.18 15.59 44.80
N GLU A 155 10.11 16.91 44.60
CA GLU A 155 10.17 17.54 43.28
C GLU A 155 11.50 17.22 42.56
N THR A 156 12.64 17.31 43.27
CA THR A 156 13.95 16.96 42.69
C THR A 156 14.09 15.47 42.40
N ALA A 157 13.51 14.60 43.23
CA ALA A 157 13.48 13.16 42.99
C ALA A 157 12.63 12.82 41.76
N ALA A 158 11.45 13.44 41.62
CA ALA A 158 10.58 13.28 40.47
C ALA A 158 11.25 13.77 39.17
N ALA A 159 11.86 14.96 39.18
CA ALA A 159 12.58 15.50 38.03
C ALA A 159 13.78 14.62 37.63
N THR A 160 14.45 14.00 38.61
CA THR A 160 15.53 13.04 38.34
C THR A 160 15.00 11.77 37.68
N ALA A 161 13.89 11.23 38.17
CA ALA A 161 13.25 10.04 37.60
C ALA A 161 12.78 10.28 36.15
N GLU A 162 12.15 11.41 35.88
CA GLU A 162 11.72 11.80 34.52
C GLU A 162 12.90 11.94 33.56
N ARG A 163 14.01 12.53 34.03
CA ARG A 163 15.26 12.61 33.25
C ARG A 163 15.82 11.23 32.94
N ASP A 164 15.83 10.33 33.92
CA ASP A 164 16.39 8.98 33.75
C ASP A 164 15.54 8.15 32.77
N GLU A 165 14.21 8.28 32.83
CA GLU A 165 13.28 7.69 31.85
C GLU A 165 13.55 8.23 30.44
N THR A 166 13.64 9.56 30.29
CA THR A 166 13.96 10.20 29.00
C THR A 166 15.32 9.75 28.46
N SER A 167 16.31 9.58 29.34
CA SER A 167 17.64 9.10 28.97
C SER A 167 17.60 7.65 28.48
N ALA A 168 16.82 6.79 29.13
CA ALA A 168 16.66 5.39 28.73
C ALA A 168 15.93 5.27 27.37
N GLU A 169 14.90 6.09 27.14
CA GLU A 169 14.22 6.15 25.83
C GLU A 169 15.17 6.64 24.72
N LEU A 170 16.02 7.62 25.02
CA LEU A 170 17.02 8.11 24.07
C LEU A 170 18.11 7.07 23.76
N GLU A 171 18.49 6.23 24.71
CA GLU A 171 19.41 5.12 24.47
C GLU A 171 18.78 4.03 23.60
N ALA A 172 17.53 3.64 23.90
CA ALA A 172 16.80 2.67 23.10
C ALA A 172 16.62 3.12 21.63
N THR A 173 16.23 4.38 21.43
CA THR A 173 16.07 4.95 20.08
C THR A 173 17.40 5.03 19.30
N ARG A 174 18.52 5.26 19.99
CA ARG A 174 19.86 5.20 19.36
C ARG A 174 20.24 3.78 18.95
N GLU A 175 19.90 2.78 19.76
CA GLU A 175 20.14 1.37 19.43
C GLU A 175 19.31 0.95 18.21
N GLU A 176 18.03 1.32 18.17
CA GLU A 176 17.16 1.09 16.99
C GLU A 176 17.70 1.77 15.72
N LEU A 177 18.19 3.01 15.85
CA LEU A 177 18.82 3.72 14.73
C LEU A 177 20.07 2.98 14.23
N SER A 178 20.93 2.56 15.14
CA SER A 178 22.14 1.80 14.78
C SER A 178 21.80 0.47 14.10
N SER A 179 20.75 -0.23 14.55
CA SER A 179 20.26 -1.44 13.88
C SER A 179 19.77 -1.13 12.47
N THR A 180 18.98 -0.06 12.32
CA THR A 180 18.43 0.35 11.03
C THR A 180 19.53 0.76 10.04
N GLU A 181 20.58 1.43 10.52
CA GLU A 181 21.74 1.79 9.70
C GLU A 181 22.52 0.54 9.23
N ALA A 182 22.64 -0.48 10.09
CA ALA A 182 23.26 -1.75 9.71
C ALA A 182 22.42 -2.51 8.67
N ASP A 183 21.10 -2.55 8.84
CA ASP A 183 20.17 -3.16 7.87
C ASP A 183 20.25 -2.45 6.51
N LEU A 184 20.31 -1.11 6.52
CA LEU A 184 20.47 -0.31 5.30
C LEU A 184 21.78 -0.62 4.57
N ALA A 185 22.88 -0.80 5.32
CA ALA A 185 24.16 -1.19 4.76
C ALA A 185 24.09 -2.57 4.09
N SER A 186 23.46 -3.55 4.74
CA SER A 186 23.24 -4.89 4.18
C SER A 186 22.44 -4.83 2.87
N VAL A 187 21.32 -4.10 2.86
CA VAL A 187 20.49 -3.93 1.66
C VAL A 187 21.25 -3.24 0.53
N ARG A 188 22.13 -2.29 0.86
CA ARG A 188 22.96 -1.61 -0.13
C ARG A 188 23.97 -2.57 -0.78
N ASP A 189 24.55 -3.48 -0.01
CA ASP A 189 25.48 -4.49 -0.52
C ASP A 189 24.75 -5.54 -1.38
N GLU A 190 23.56 -6.00 -0.96
CA GLU A 190 22.70 -6.86 -1.78
C GLU A 190 22.30 -6.19 -3.11
N LEU A 191 21.97 -4.90 -3.08
CA LEU A 191 21.65 -4.13 -4.28
C LEU A 191 22.86 -3.98 -5.21
N ALA A 192 24.08 -3.90 -4.66
CA ALA A 192 25.29 -3.89 -5.47
C ALA A 192 25.51 -5.24 -6.17
N SER A 193 25.35 -6.35 -5.43
CA SER A 193 25.48 -7.71 -5.97
C SER A 193 24.46 -7.98 -7.09
N THR A 194 23.19 -7.62 -6.86
CA THR A 194 22.12 -7.81 -7.86
C THR A 194 22.33 -6.98 -9.13
N ARG A 195 22.93 -5.79 -9.01
CA ARG A 195 23.32 -4.99 -10.18
C ARG A 195 24.45 -5.62 -10.98
N GLU A 196 25.43 -6.22 -10.31
CA GLU A 196 26.51 -6.95 -10.97
C GLU A 196 25.98 -8.20 -11.69
N GLU A 197 25.09 -8.95 -11.05
CA GLU A 197 24.40 -10.09 -11.67
C GLU A 197 23.57 -9.68 -12.88
N LEU A 198 22.87 -8.54 -12.80
CA LEU A 198 22.10 -7.99 -13.92
C LEU A 198 23.00 -7.62 -15.09
N ALA A 199 24.11 -6.90 -14.83
CA ALA A 199 25.05 -6.54 -15.88
C ALA A 199 25.65 -7.78 -16.59
N ALA A 200 26.01 -8.81 -15.82
CA ALA A 200 26.50 -10.07 -16.38
C ALA A 200 25.39 -10.84 -17.15
N ALA A 201 24.12 -10.65 -16.80
CA ALA A 201 22.99 -11.23 -17.51
C ALA A 201 22.69 -10.50 -18.82
N GLU A 202 22.81 -9.18 -18.83
CA GLU A 202 22.70 -8.35 -20.03
C GLU A 202 23.80 -8.70 -21.04
N GLU A 203 25.06 -8.82 -20.60
CA GLU A 203 26.18 -9.25 -21.47
C GLU A 203 25.92 -10.64 -22.07
N ARG A 204 25.49 -11.61 -21.27
CA ARG A 204 25.12 -12.95 -21.77
C ARG A 204 23.97 -12.91 -22.77
N ALA A 205 23.01 -12.00 -22.60
CA ALA A 205 21.90 -11.86 -23.54
C ALA A 205 22.38 -11.28 -24.88
N GLU A 206 23.28 -10.29 -24.87
CA GLU A 206 23.90 -9.74 -26.07
C GLU A 206 24.71 -10.80 -26.84
N ASP A 207 25.51 -11.61 -26.12
CA ASP A 207 26.25 -12.73 -26.71
C ASP A 207 25.31 -13.74 -27.38
N LEU A 208 24.24 -14.12 -26.69
CA LEU A 208 23.22 -15.04 -27.23
C LEU A 208 22.52 -14.45 -28.45
N ASP A 209 22.18 -13.16 -28.45
CA ASP A 209 21.57 -12.50 -29.60
C ASP A 209 22.52 -12.50 -30.80
N ALA A 210 23.82 -12.31 -30.59
CA ALA A 210 24.83 -12.41 -31.64
C ALA A 210 24.95 -13.86 -32.17
N GLU A 211 24.98 -14.87 -31.29
CA GLU A 211 24.99 -16.29 -31.70
C GLU A 211 23.74 -16.65 -32.52
N VAL A 212 22.57 -16.19 -32.09
CA VAL A 212 21.31 -16.43 -32.79
C VAL A 212 21.31 -15.75 -34.15
N ALA A 213 21.87 -14.54 -34.28
CA ALA A 213 22.02 -13.87 -35.57
C ALA A 213 22.89 -14.70 -36.54
N VAL A 214 24.04 -15.21 -36.08
CA VAL A 214 24.90 -16.10 -36.87
C VAL A 214 24.18 -17.39 -37.26
N ALA A 215 23.48 -18.03 -36.33
CA ALA A 215 22.74 -19.25 -36.59
C ALA A 215 21.59 -19.02 -37.61
N ARG A 216 20.93 -17.87 -37.56
CA ARG A 216 19.91 -17.47 -38.55
C ARG A 216 20.54 -17.30 -39.93
N ASP A 217 21.66 -16.60 -40.04
CA ASP A 217 22.38 -16.40 -41.30
C ASP A 217 22.89 -17.74 -41.88
N GLU A 218 23.46 -18.60 -41.05
CA GLU A 218 23.89 -19.95 -41.46
C GLU A 218 22.68 -20.75 -41.97
N ALA A 219 21.58 -20.76 -41.22
CA ALA A 219 20.37 -21.46 -41.61
C ALA A 219 19.75 -20.86 -42.90
N ALA A 220 19.86 -19.55 -43.14
CA ALA A 220 19.46 -18.92 -44.39
C ALA A 220 20.35 -19.39 -45.55
N SER A 221 21.68 -19.44 -45.35
CA SER A 221 22.63 -19.95 -46.36
C SER A 221 22.39 -21.42 -46.72
N LEU A 222 22.05 -22.26 -45.74
CA LEU A 222 21.68 -23.66 -45.97
C LEU A 222 20.36 -23.81 -46.72
N ARG A 223 19.48 -22.80 -46.64
CA ARG A 223 18.20 -22.76 -47.36
C ARG A 223 18.32 -22.13 -48.76
N GLU A 224 19.45 -21.52 -49.12
CA GLU A 224 19.68 -21.02 -50.46
C GLU A 224 19.66 -22.18 -51.47
N SER A 225 18.69 -22.14 -52.38
CA SER A 225 18.53 -23.21 -53.37
C SER A 225 19.64 -23.16 -54.41
N LYS A 226 20.20 -24.34 -54.71
CA LYS A 226 21.17 -24.51 -55.79
C LYS A 226 20.49 -24.78 -57.14
N ALA A 227 19.17 -24.67 -57.21
CA ALA A 227 18.39 -24.92 -58.41
C ALA A 227 17.46 -23.75 -58.73
N ARG A 228 17.07 -23.65 -60.00
CA ARG A 228 16.18 -22.63 -60.53
C ARG A 228 15.08 -23.29 -61.35
N PHE A 229 13.85 -22.81 -61.20
CA PHE A 229 12.76 -23.19 -62.07
C PHE A 229 12.83 -22.40 -63.37
N GLU A 230 12.79 -23.11 -64.49
CA GLU A 230 12.71 -22.56 -65.82
C GLU A 230 11.32 -22.85 -66.39
N LEU A 231 10.54 -21.81 -66.68
CA LEU A 231 9.31 -21.92 -67.47
C LEU A 231 9.68 -21.75 -68.94
N PHE A 232 9.24 -22.68 -69.79
CA PHE A 232 9.54 -22.67 -71.22
C PHE A 232 8.37 -23.27 -72.02
N THR A 233 8.30 -22.94 -73.30
CA THR A 233 7.32 -23.55 -74.22
C THR A 233 7.94 -24.74 -74.94
N ASP A 234 7.26 -25.87 -74.97
CA ASP A 234 7.74 -27.05 -75.70
C ASP A 234 7.58 -26.89 -77.23
N ALA A 235 8.15 -27.83 -78.00
CA ALA A 235 8.04 -27.82 -79.46
C ALA A 235 6.58 -27.93 -79.98
N GLY A 236 5.64 -28.33 -79.11
CA GLY A 236 4.21 -28.41 -79.39
C GLY A 236 3.42 -27.16 -78.97
N GLY A 237 4.10 -26.08 -78.55
CA GLY A 237 3.46 -24.83 -78.14
C GLY A 237 2.86 -24.85 -76.74
N LYS A 238 3.09 -25.90 -75.93
CA LYS A 238 2.52 -26.03 -74.58
C LYS A 238 3.50 -25.52 -73.52
N PRO A 239 3.05 -24.66 -72.58
CA PRO A 239 3.86 -24.24 -71.44
C PRO A 239 4.27 -25.42 -70.55
N ARG A 240 5.54 -25.46 -70.15
CA ARG A 240 6.13 -26.44 -69.22
C ARG A 240 7.05 -25.74 -68.25
N TRP A 241 7.31 -26.38 -67.12
CA TRP A 241 8.37 -25.98 -66.21
C TRP A 241 9.36 -27.12 -66.01
N ARG A 242 10.62 -26.77 -65.74
CA ARG A 242 11.64 -27.71 -65.27
C ARG A 242 12.45 -27.10 -64.15
N LEU A 243 12.83 -27.89 -63.16
CA LEU A 243 13.77 -27.48 -62.12
C LEU A 243 15.18 -27.90 -62.55
N ARG A 244 16.05 -26.93 -62.79
CA ARG A 244 17.44 -27.16 -63.17
C ARG A 244 18.37 -26.81 -62.02
N HIS A 245 19.25 -27.74 -61.67
CA HIS A 245 20.33 -27.48 -60.73
C HIS A 245 21.43 -26.64 -61.39
N ARG A 246 22.18 -25.86 -60.61
CA ARG A 246 23.29 -25.00 -61.10
C ARG A 246 24.40 -25.74 -61.87
N ASN A 247 24.49 -27.07 -61.73
CA ASN A 247 25.42 -27.90 -62.50
C ASN A 247 24.87 -28.29 -63.90
N GLY A 248 23.70 -27.79 -64.29
CA GLY A 248 23.05 -28.07 -65.56
C GLY A 248 22.09 -29.26 -65.55
N ASN A 249 22.08 -30.08 -64.48
CA ASN A 249 21.23 -31.27 -64.41
C ASN A 249 19.75 -30.89 -64.18
N VAL A 250 18.83 -31.56 -64.90
CA VAL A 250 17.40 -31.42 -64.66
C VAL A 250 17.02 -32.34 -63.50
N ILE A 251 16.46 -31.75 -62.44
CA ILE A 251 16.05 -32.48 -61.23
C ILE A 251 14.60 -32.96 -61.38
N ALA A 252 13.71 -32.11 -61.90
CA ALA A 252 12.28 -32.38 -62.02
C ALA A 252 11.67 -31.65 -63.22
N THR A 253 10.58 -32.20 -63.76
CA THR A 253 9.78 -31.59 -64.82
C THR A 253 8.30 -31.63 -64.51
N SER A 254 7.48 -30.90 -65.28
CA SER A 254 6.03 -31.00 -65.21
C SER A 254 5.45 -32.27 -65.84
N GLY A 255 6.24 -32.99 -66.65
CA GLY A 255 5.89 -34.27 -67.31
C GLY A 255 4.96 -34.09 -68.50
N GLN A 256 3.96 -33.23 -68.33
CA GLN A 256 2.98 -32.85 -69.33
C GLN A 256 3.06 -31.35 -69.61
N GLY A 257 2.61 -30.96 -70.81
CA GLY A 257 2.42 -29.55 -71.18
C GLY A 257 1.09 -29.05 -70.63
N TYR A 258 1.12 -27.90 -69.94
CA TYR A 258 -0.06 -27.24 -69.42
C TYR A 258 -0.84 -26.52 -70.54
N SER A 259 -2.09 -26.17 -70.24
CA SER A 259 -2.97 -25.40 -71.14
C SER A 259 -2.62 -23.91 -71.18
N SER A 260 -2.04 -23.35 -70.10
CA SER A 260 -1.59 -21.95 -70.04
C SER A 260 -0.34 -21.77 -69.18
N LEU A 261 0.34 -20.62 -69.32
CA LEU A 261 1.52 -20.27 -68.52
C LEU A 261 1.17 -20.12 -67.04
N GLY A 262 0.02 -19.53 -66.72
CA GLY A 262 -0.48 -19.41 -65.35
C GLY A 262 -0.69 -20.76 -64.68
N LYS A 263 -1.22 -21.76 -65.41
CA LYS A 263 -1.36 -23.15 -64.89
C LYS A 263 0.00 -23.81 -64.67
N ALA A 264 0.98 -23.55 -65.54
CA ALA A 264 2.35 -24.04 -65.33
C ALA A 264 3.00 -23.43 -64.08
N GLN A 265 2.80 -22.14 -63.84
CA GLN A 265 3.28 -21.44 -62.64
C GLN A 265 2.58 -21.94 -61.37
N GLN A 266 1.26 -22.18 -61.43
CA GLN A 266 0.50 -22.77 -60.32
C GLN A 266 1.00 -24.20 -59.99
N GLY A 267 1.31 -25.00 -61.01
CA GLY A 267 1.92 -26.33 -60.85
C GLY A 267 3.27 -26.25 -60.13
N LEU A 268 4.14 -25.32 -60.54
CA LEU A 268 5.41 -25.05 -59.89
C LEU A 268 5.25 -24.62 -58.41
N HIS A 269 4.33 -23.70 -58.10
CA HIS A 269 4.08 -23.29 -56.71
C HIS A 269 3.57 -24.46 -55.86
N SER A 270 2.79 -25.37 -56.44
CA SER A 270 2.37 -26.61 -55.77
C SER A 270 3.56 -27.50 -55.43
N VAL A 271 4.52 -27.65 -56.34
CA VAL A 271 5.77 -28.39 -56.08
C VAL A 271 6.61 -27.71 -55.00
N ARG A 272 6.79 -26.39 -55.08
CA ARG A 272 7.53 -25.59 -54.09
C ARG A 272 7.00 -25.77 -52.67
N ARG A 273 5.67 -25.80 -52.54
CA ARG A 273 4.98 -25.98 -51.25
C ARG A 273 5.07 -27.42 -50.73
N ASN A 274 4.82 -28.41 -51.58
CA ASN A 274 4.62 -29.78 -51.12
C ASN A 274 5.91 -30.63 -51.11
N ALA A 275 6.96 -30.25 -51.84
CA ALA A 275 8.14 -31.10 -51.98
C ALA A 275 8.79 -31.47 -50.62
N ARG A 276 9.01 -30.51 -49.71
CA ARG A 276 9.73 -30.78 -48.44
C ARG A 276 9.03 -31.77 -47.52
N GLY A 277 7.71 -31.68 -47.40
CA GLY A 277 6.92 -32.53 -46.50
C GLY A 277 6.42 -33.83 -47.14
N ALA A 278 6.54 -34.01 -48.47
CA ALA A 278 5.92 -35.14 -49.16
C ALA A 278 6.53 -36.49 -48.77
N GLY A 279 5.69 -37.47 -48.43
CA GLY A 279 6.11 -38.85 -48.17
C GLY A 279 6.70 -39.52 -49.41
N LEU A 280 7.41 -40.64 -49.25
CA LEU A 280 7.96 -41.43 -50.36
C LEU A 280 7.31 -42.82 -50.38
N LEU A 281 6.39 -43.04 -51.32
CA LEU A 281 5.70 -44.30 -51.59
C LEU A 281 6.35 -45.03 -52.76
N ARG A 282 6.42 -46.36 -52.66
CA ARG A 282 6.79 -47.24 -53.76
C ARG A 282 5.52 -47.79 -54.40
N ILE A 283 5.46 -47.82 -55.73
CA ILE A 283 4.44 -48.51 -56.50
C ILE A 283 5.11 -49.67 -57.25
N GLU A 284 4.56 -50.87 -57.11
CA GLU A 284 5.10 -52.12 -57.70
C GLU A 284 4.44 -52.50 -59.04
N THR A 285 3.60 -51.62 -59.60
CA THR A 285 2.77 -51.89 -60.80
C THR A 285 3.27 -51.10 -62.04
N PRO A 286 3.42 -51.74 -63.23
CA PRO A 286 3.74 -51.04 -64.47
C PRO A 286 2.58 -50.15 -64.95
N VAL A 287 2.94 -49.00 -65.52
CA VAL A 287 2.10 -47.80 -65.74
C VAL A 287 1.41 -47.84 -67.10
N GLU A 288 0.38 -48.67 -67.28
CA GLU A 288 -0.58 -48.48 -68.39
C GLU A 288 -1.98 -48.06 -67.92
N GLU A 289 -2.32 -48.24 -66.63
CA GLU A 289 -3.63 -47.84 -66.08
C GLU A 289 -3.66 -46.47 -65.38
N ALA A 290 -2.52 -45.78 -65.23
CA ALA A 290 -2.44 -44.51 -64.50
C ALA A 290 -2.38 -43.24 -65.38
N GLU A 291 -2.31 -43.37 -66.72
CA GLU A 291 -2.37 -42.22 -67.63
C GLU A 291 -3.80 -41.75 -67.95
N ALA A 292 -4.82 -42.55 -67.62
CA ALA A 292 -6.20 -42.31 -68.05
C ALA A 292 -7.05 -41.45 -67.08
N VAL A 293 -6.50 -40.98 -65.95
CA VAL A 293 -7.29 -40.21 -64.96
C VAL A 293 -6.59 -38.92 -64.59
N ALA A 294 -6.68 -37.93 -65.48
CA ALA A 294 -6.73 -36.49 -65.17
C ALA A 294 -7.03 -35.71 -66.45
N ALA A 295 -8.31 -35.64 -66.84
CA ALA A 295 -8.74 -34.56 -67.72
C ALA A 295 -8.71 -33.25 -66.90
N ASP A 296 -7.91 -32.28 -67.34
CA ASP A 296 -7.82 -30.92 -66.79
C ASP A 296 -9.10 -30.14 -67.14
N ASP A 297 -10.21 -30.46 -66.45
CA ASP A 297 -11.51 -29.76 -66.55
C ASP A 297 -11.73 -28.78 -65.38
N GLY A 298 -10.65 -28.23 -64.81
CA GLY A 298 -10.74 -27.09 -63.90
C GLY A 298 -10.97 -25.78 -64.69
N PRO A 299 -11.76 -24.81 -64.17
CA PRO A 299 -11.98 -23.54 -64.86
C PRO A 299 -10.65 -22.87 -65.21
N GLU A 300 -10.50 -22.42 -66.46
CA GLU A 300 -9.36 -21.60 -66.87
C GLU A 300 -9.33 -20.32 -66.00
N PRO A 301 -8.26 -20.08 -65.23
CA PRO A 301 -8.08 -18.77 -64.64
C PRO A 301 -7.82 -17.79 -65.80
N GLU A 302 -8.57 -16.67 -65.83
CA GLU A 302 -8.24 -15.54 -66.70
C GLU A 302 -6.78 -15.15 -66.47
N ASP A 303 -6.04 -14.92 -67.55
CA ASP A 303 -4.63 -14.54 -67.51
C ASP A 303 -4.43 -13.39 -66.52
N ALA A 304 -3.92 -13.73 -65.33
CA ALA A 304 -3.66 -12.76 -64.29
C ALA A 304 -2.40 -12.00 -64.69
N ASP A 305 -2.60 -10.81 -65.28
CA ASP A 305 -1.54 -9.85 -65.59
C ASP A 305 -0.75 -9.39 -64.34
N GLU A 306 -1.11 -9.84 -63.13
CA GLU A 306 -0.28 -9.72 -61.92
C GLU A 306 -0.41 -10.98 -61.04
N PRO A 307 0.67 -11.76 -60.81
CA PRO A 307 0.59 -12.92 -59.94
C PRO A 307 0.40 -12.47 -58.49
N ALA A 308 -0.65 -12.94 -57.83
CA ALA A 308 -0.79 -12.84 -56.39
C ALA A 308 0.35 -13.65 -55.74
N VAL A 309 1.44 -12.96 -55.41
CA VAL A 309 2.60 -13.52 -54.73
C VAL A 309 2.18 -13.90 -53.31
N ALA A 310 1.64 -15.10 -53.15
CA ALA A 310 1.60 -15.76 -51.86
C ALA A 310 3.02 -16.24 -51.54
N VAL A 311 3.88 -15.32 -51.10
CA VAL A 311 5.11 -15.69 -50.38
C VAL A 311 4.66 -16.50 -49.16
N PRO A 312 4.99 -17.79 -49.04
CA PRO A 312 4.62 -18.54 -47.85
C PRO A 312 5.32 -17.92 -46.65
N SER A 313 4.57 -17.54 -45.62
CA SER A 313 5.11 -17.10 -44.33
C SER A 313 5.92 -18.24 -43.70
N GLU A 314 7.11 -17.93 -43.21
CA GLU A 314 8.16 -18.89 -42.85
C GLU A 314 7.88 -19.72 -41.58
N ASP A 315 6.78 -19.44 -40.85
CA ASP A 315 6.51 -19.96 -39.49
C ASP A 315 5.39 -21.02 -39.39
N GLU A 316 4.71 -21.40 -40.48
CA GLU A 316 3.73 -22.50 -40.42
C GLU A 316 4.35 -23.81 -40.94
N GLY A 317 4.34 -24.85 -40.10
CA GLY A 317 4.64 -26.21 -40.53
C GLY A 317 3.58 -26.68 -41.53
N ILE A 318 3.79 -26.41 -42.82
CA ILE A 318 2.89 -26.85 -43.88
C ILE A 318 3.07 -28.37 -44.04
N GLU A 319 2.15 -29.15 -43.47
CA GLU A 319 2.03 -30.58 -43.78
C GLU A 319 1.81 -30.75 -45.29
N SER A 320 2.63 -31.58 -45.94
CA SER A 320 2.51 -31.80 -47.39
C SER A 320 1.21 -32.52 -47.73
N ALA A 321 0.48 -31.99 -48.71
CA ALA A 321 -0.68 -32.63 -49.30
C ALA A 321 -0.33 -33.55 -50.49
N ALA A 322 0.95 -33.80 -50.75
CA ALA A 322 1.43 -34.63 -51.85
C ALA A 322 2.37 -35.75 -51.39
N THR A 323 2.51 -36.77 -52.23
CA THR A 323 3.34 -37.95 -52.00
C THR A 323 4.15 -38.30 -53.24
N PHE A 324 5.44 -38.61 -53.05
CA PHE A 324 6.31 -39.12 -54.10
C PHE A 324 6.00 -40.60 -54.35
N GLU A 325 5.76 -40.96 -55.60
CA GLU A 325 5.58 -42.34 -56.04
C GLU A 325 6.81 -42.76 -56.85
N LEU A 326 7.51 -43.82 -56.43
CA LEU A 326 8.62 -44.43 -57.17
C LEU A 326 8.16 -45.72 -57.83
N PHE A 327 8.44 -45.87 -59.12
CA PHE A 327 8.07 -47.04 -59.91
C PHE A 327 9.13 -47.37 -60.96
N GLU A 328 9.14 -48.62 -61.41
CA GLU A 328 9.94 -49.10 -62.54
C GLU A 328 9.08 -49.03 -63.81
N ASP A 329 9.61 -48.46 -64.88
CA ASP A 329 8.91 -48.34 -66.15
C ASP A 329 9.01 -49.63 -66.98
N ALA A 330 8.32 -49.66 -68.13
CA ALA A 330 8.37 -50.82 -69.04
C ALA A 330 9.77 -51.09 -69.63
N GLY A 331 10.69 -50.12 -69.54
CA GLY A 331 12.08 -50.23 -69.99
C GLY A 331 13.05 -50.70 -68.91
N GLY A 332 12.59 -50.99 -67.68
CA GLY A 332 13.45 -51.36 -66.55
C GLY A 332 14.17 -50.18 -65.90
N GLU A 333 13.78 -48.95 -66.22
CA GLU A 333 14.30 -47.72 -65.63
C GLU A 333 13.43 -47.27 -64.46
N TRP A 334 14.05 -46.72 -63.42
CA TRP A 334 13.35 -46.18 -62.26
C TRP A 334 12.90 -44.75 -62.52
N ARG A 335 11.63 -44.43 -62.26
CA ARG A 335 11.07 -43.08 -62.33
C ARG A 335 10.35 -42.71 -61.04
N TRP A 336 10.15 -41.42 -60.86
CA TRP A 336 9.36 -40.89 -59.75
C TRP A 336 8.37 -39.85 -60.24
N ARG A 337 7.24 -39.72 -59.54
CA ARG A 337 6.28 -38.63 -59.71
C ARG A 337 5.79 -38.11 -58.37
N LEU A 338 5.53 -36.82 -58.27
CA LEU A 338 4.90 -36.20 -57.10
C LEU A 338 3.41 -36.07 -57.39
N ARG A 339 2.60 -36.76 -56.59
CA ARG A 339 1.15 -36.77 -56.73
C ARG A 339 0.50 -36.04 -55.57
N HIS A 340 -0.30 -35.02 -55.87
CA HIS A 340 -1.09 -34.33 -54.86
C HIS A 340 -2.31 -35.18 -54.46
N ARG A 341 -2.83 -35.00 -53.24
CA ARG A 341 -3.98 -35.76 -52.72
C ARG A 341 -5.27 -35.64 -53.55
N ASN A 342 -5.36 -34.64 -54.42
CA ASN A 342 -6.46 -34.49 -55.37
C ASN A 342 -6.33 -35.41 -56.60
N GLY A 343 -5.27 -36.21 -56.66
CA GLY A 343 -5.02 -37.15 -57.76
C GLY A 343 -4.11 -36.60 -58.86
N ASN A 344 -3.85 -35.29 -58.91
CA ASN A 344 -3.06 -34.66 -59.96
C ASN A 344 -1.56 -34.94 -59.78
N ILE A 345 -0.88 -35.24 -60.89
CA ILE A 345 0.57 -35.27 -60.94
C ILE A 345 1.06 -33.83 -61.06
N VAL A 346 1.83 -33.39 -60.08
CA VAL A 346 2.34 -32.02 -60.03
C VAL A 346 3.80 -31.91 -60.43
N ALA A 347 4.57 -33.01 -60.41
CA ALA A 347 5.94 -33.11 -60.93
C ALA A 347 6.30 -34.55 -61.28
N ASP A 348 7.26 -34.74 -62.16
CA ASP A 348 7.86 -36.03 -62.48
C ASP A 348 9.39 -35.93 -62.69
N SER A 349 10.03 -37.10 -62.84
CA SER A 349 11.47 -37.18 -63.01
C SER A 349 12.00 -36.68 -64.35
N GLY A 350 11.17 -36.61 -65.40
CA GLY A 350 11.53 -36.20 -66.77
C GLY A 350 12.49 -37.16 -67.51
N GLN A 351 13.16 -38.05 -66.78
CA GLN A 351 14.11 -39.05 -67.24
C GLN A 351 13.97 -40.34 -66.41
N GLY A 352 14.43 -41.47 -66.98
CA GLY A 352 14.60 -42.73 -66.27
C GLY A 352 15.96 -42.83 -65.57
N TYR A 353 15.99 -43.48 -64.41
CA TYR A 353 17.20 -43.71 -63.64
C TYR A 353 17.59 -45.19 -63.69
N ALA A 354 18.88 -45.46 -63.86
CA ALA A 354 19.41 -46.83 -63.90
C ALA A 354 19.27 -47.61 -62.57
N SER A 355 18.96 -46.93 -61.46
CA SER A 355 18.77 -47.58 -60.16
C SER A 355 17.77 -46.84 -59.29
N ARG A 356 17.14 -47.57 -58.36
CA ARG A 356 16.26 -47.03 -57.33
C ARG A 356 16.96 -45.96 -56.48
N SER A 357 18.21 -46.20 -56.09
CA SER A 357 18.98 -45.27 -55.26
C SER A 357 19.14 -43.92 -55.95
N ASN A 358 19.38 -43.92 -57.26
CA ASN A 358 19.49 -42.69 -58.05
C ASN A 358 18.15 -41.93 -58.11
N ALA A 359 17.03 -42.65 -58.22
CA ALA A 359 15.70 -42.02 -58.19
C ALA A 359 15.38 -41.41 -56.81
N VAL A 360 15.75 -42.08 -55.71
CA VAL A 360 15.60 -41.54 -54.34
C VAL A 360 16.50 -40.32 -54.12
N GLU A 361 17.73 -40.34 -54.65
CA GLU A 361 18.64 -39.21 -54.61
C GLU A 361 18.08 -38.00 -55.38
N ALA A 362 17.47 -38.23 -56.55
CA ALA A 362 16.81 -37.19 -57.32
C ALA A 362 15.62 -36.56 -56.56
N VAL A 363 14.78 -37.38 -55.91
CA VAL A 363 13.72 -36.88 -55.03
C VAL A 363 14.30 -36.07 -53.86
N THR A 364 15.38 -36.56 -53.24
CA THR A 364 16.05 -35.85 -52.14
C THR A 364 16.58 -34.49 -52.58
N ASN A 365 17.19 -34.42 -53.77
CA ASN A 365 17.62 -33.17 -54.38
C ASN A 365 16.45 -32.22 -54.68
N LEU A 366 15.29 -32.74 -55.10
CA LEU A 366 14.09 -31.94 -55.30
C LEU A 366 13.57 -31.36 -53.98
N LYS A 367 13.48 -32.17 -52.92
CA LYS A 367 13.03 -31.71 -51.58
C LYS A 367 13.91 -30.60 -51.03
N THR A 368 15.22 -30.71 -51.25
CA THR A 368 16.18 -29.72 -50.77
C THR A 368 16.06 -28.40 -51.53
N ASN A 369 15.95 -28.45 -52.87
CA ASN A 369 16.09 -27.27 -53.71
C ASN A 369 14.77 -26.61 -54.14
N ALA A 370 13.66 -27.34 -54.27
CA ALA A 370 12.40 -26.75 -54.74
C ALA A 370 11.88 -25.56 -53.90
N PRO A 371 11.88 -25.59 -52.55
CA PRO A 371 11.27 -24.53 -51.74
C PRO A 371 11.93 -23.16 -51.87
N GLY A 372 13.25 -23.13 -52.12
CA GLY A 372 14.04 -21.91 -52.25
C GLY A 372 14.44 -21.56 -53.69
N ALA A 373 14.00 -22.33 -54.69
CA ALA A 373 14.39 -22.10 -56.08
C ALA A 373 13.72 -20.84 -56.64
N GLY A 374 14.52 -19.99 -57.28
CA GLY A 374 14.01 -18.84 -58.03
C GLY A 374 13.30 -19.27 -59.32
N GLU A 375 12.50 -18.36 -59.89
CA GLU A 375 11.73 -18.57 -61.12
C GLU A 375 12.33 -17.73 -62.25
N GLU A 376 12.49 -18.32 -63.42
CA GLU A 376 12.94 -17.65 -64.64
C GLU A 376 12.11 -18.12 -65.83
N THR A 377 11.63 -17.17 -66.64
CA THR A 377 10.95 -17.47 -67.89
C THR A 377 11.97 -17.47 -69.01
N VAL A 378 12.12 -18.62 -69.68
CA VAL A 378 13.05 -18.81 -70.80
C VAL A 378 12.23 -18.75 -72.09
N ALA A 379 12.56 -17.79 -72.95
CA ALA A 379 11.88 -17.54 -74.23
C ALA A 379 12.23 -18.57 -75.31
#